data_AF-A0A8J7MCF9-F1
#
_entry.id   AF-A0A8J7MCF9-F1
#
_cell.length_a   1.000
_cell.length_b   1.000
_cell.length_c   1.000
_cell.angle_alpha   90.00
_cell.angle_beta   90.00
_cell.angle_gamma   90.00
#
_symmetry.space_group_name_H-M   'P 1'
#
loop_
_entity.id
_entity.type
_entity.pdbx_description
1 polymer ?
#
loop_
_entity_poly.entity_id
_entity_poly.type
_entity_poly.pdbx_seq_one_letter_code
_entity_poly.pdbx_strand_id
1 'polypeptide(L)'
;MGNNFARPLEDRVLVYALIIISSMVALISAFIVNRKHENRELMNQTEPEIIAHEVAQTNKGKWYSPYQSNLEEISNTFRQLTNEKRSYVIFTNGSVVPITEPNRSPAESAKQIIERYACPEVRFQLAETKEGNFMVNFEGRIIVLVYAKDMNENAEVLQDYYRGLTADEINALYLKKQELPYKSRIGILARSLLLADKKEPEIYKILKLKES
;
A
#
# COMPACT_ATOMS: atom_id res chain seq x y z
N MET A 1 46.99 -29.21 -62.46
CA MET A 1 46.05 -30.18 -61.84
C MET A 1 45.85 -29.75 -60.40
N GLY A 2 44.71 -29.15 -60.10
CA GLY A 2 44.35 -28.75 -58.74
C GLY A 2 43.53 -29.83 -58.04
N ASN A 3 43.59 -29.86 -56.71
CA ASN A 3 42.40 -29.89 -55.86
C ASN A 3 42.76 -29.69 -54.38
N ASN A 4 42.38 -28.50 -53.88
CA ASN A 4 41.62 -28.24 -52.65
C ASN A 4 41.87 -29.12 -51.41
N PHE A 5 42.73 -28.63 -50.52
CA PHE A 5 42.65 -28.92 -49.07
C PHE A 5 41.96 -27.74 -48.37
N ALA A 6 40.65 -27.85 -48.17
CA ALA A 6 39.88 -26.91 -47.36
C ALA A 6 38.89 -27.69 -46.48
N ARG A 7 39.34 -28.12 -45.29
CA ARG A 7 38.46 -28.40 -44.15
C ARG A 7 39.16 -28.05 -42.83
N PRO A 8 38.88 -26.86 -42.26
CA PRO A 8 39.08 -26.69 -40.81
C PRO A 8 37.95 -25.90 -40.12
N LEU A 9 36.78 -25.71 -40.77
CA LEU A 9 35.68 -24.92 -40.20
C LEU A 9 34.65 -25.76 -39.42
N GLU A 10 34.32 -26.97 -39.86
CA GLU A 10 33.22 -27.77 -39.27
C GLU A 10 33.51 -28.21 -37.83
N ASP A 11 34.75 -28.62 -37.52
CA ASP A 11 35.14 -29.05 -36.18
C ASP A 11 35.12 -27.91 -35.16
N ARG A 12 35.46 -26.69 -35.59
CA ARG A 12 35.43 -25.51 -34.71
C ARG A 12 34.01 -25.11 -34.37
N VAL A 13 33.08 -25.20 -35.32
CA VAL A 13 31.64 -24.93 -35.09
C VAL A 13 31.06 -25.92 -34.06
N LEU A 14 31.43 -27.20 -34.14
CA LEU A 14 31.04 -28.22 -33.17
C LEU A 14 31.56 -27.93 -31.76
N VAL A 15 32.82 -27.51 -31.62
CA VAL A 15 33.41 -27.13 -30.32
C VAL A 15 32.70 -25.90 -29.73
N TYR A 16 32.42 -24.87 -30.54
CA TYR A 16 31.68 -23.69 -30.06
C TYR A 16 30.24 -24.03 -29.66
N ALA A 17 29.56 -24.89 -30.43
CA ALA A 17 28.21 -25.35 -30.08
C ALA A 17 28.19 -26.09 -28.73
N LEU A 18 29.17 -26.95 -28.48
CA LEU A 18 29.31 -27.67 -27.20
C LEU A 18 29.57 -26.73 -26.02
N ILE A 19 30.38 -25.68 -26.21
CA ILE A 19 30.65 -24.66 -25.17
C ILE A 19 29.40 -23.84 -24.86
N ILE A 20 28.62 -23.47 -25.87
CA ILE A 20 27.37 -22.72 -25.68
C ILE A 20 26.35 -23.58 -24.93
N ILE A 21 26.19 -24.85 -25.33
CA ILE A 21 25.26 -25.77 -24.68
C ILE A 21 25.66 -26.00 -23.22
N SER A 22 26.95 -26.24 -22.93
CA SER A 22 27.40 -26.43 -21.55
C SER A 22 27.22 -25.17 -20.69
N SER A 23 27.42 -23.99 -21.27
CA SER A 23 27.19 -22.70 -20.59
C SER A 23 25.71 -22.48 -20.28
N MET A 24 24.82 -22.81 -21.22
CA MET A 24 23.37 -22.74 -20.99
C MET A 24 22.91 -23.72 -19.90
N VAL A 25 23.43 -24.95 -19.91
CA VAL A 25 23.12 -25.95 -18.88
C VAL A 25 23.60 -25.48 -17.51
N ALA A 26 24.79 -24.88 -17.42
CA ALA A 26 25.30 -24.32 -16.17
C ALA A 26 24.42 -23.16 -15.65
N LEU A 27 23.98 -22.25 -16.52
CA LEU A 27 23.08 -21.15 -16.16
C LEU A 27 21.72 -21.65 -15.69
N ILE A 28 21.13 -22.62 -16.40
CA ILE A 28 19.84 -23.24 -16.02
C ILE A 28 19.99 -23.97 -14.68
N SER A 29 21.10 -24.69 -14.47
CA SER A 29 21.37 -25.41 -13.21
C SER A 29 21.54 -24.43 -12.06
N ALA A 30 22.30 -23.34 -12.25
CA ALA A 30 22.47 -22.29 -11.26
C ALA A 30 21.13 -21.62 -10.93
N PHE A 31 20.29 -21.34 -11.93
CA PHE A 31 18.96 -20.77 -11.74
C PHE A 31 18.05 -21.71 -10.94
N ILE A 32 18.03 -23.02 -11.27
CA ILE A 32 17.23 -24.01 -10.54
C ILE A 32 17.72 -24.16 -9.09
N VAL A 33 19.03 -24.18 -8.86
CA VAL A 33 19.62 -24.28 -7.51
C VAL A 33 19.30 -23.01 -6.70
N ASN A 34 19.45 -21.83 -7.30
CA ASN A 34 19.13 -20.56 -6.63
C ASN A 34 17.65 -20.49 -6.25
N ARG A 35 16.76 -20.87 -7.17
CA ARG A 35 15.31 -20.91 -6.91
C ARG A 35 14.93 -21.96 -5.86
N LYS A 36 15.62 -23.11 -5.84
CA LYS A 36 15.44 -24.13 -4.77
C LYS A 36 15.97 -23.66 -3.42
N HIS A 37 17.04 -22.87 -3.40
CA HIS A 37 17.59 -22.30 -2.17
C HIS A 37 16.65 -21.25 -1.59
N GLU A 38 16.16 -20.33 -2.43
CA GLU A 38 15.16 -19.32 -2.07
C GLU A 38 13.86 -19.96 -1.55
N ASN A 39 13.36 -21.00 -2.23
CA ASN A 39 12.22 -21.77 -1.74
C ASN A 39 12.50 -22.54 -0.44
N ARG A 40 13.73 -23.00 -0.20
CA ARG A 40 14.11 -23.68 1.06
C ARG A 40 14.20 -22.70 2.23
N GLU A 41 14.68 -21.49 2.00
CA GLU A 41 14.68 -20.44 3.02
C GLU A 41 13.25 -20.05 3.40
N LEU A 42 12.34 -19.97 2.44
CA LEU A 42 10.90 -19.76 2.69
C LEU A 42 10.25 -20.96 3.42
N MET A 43 10.67 -22.20 3.15
CA MET A 43 10.12 -23.39 3.83
C MET A 43 10.63 -23.59 5.27
N ASN A 44 11.72 -22.93 5.66
CA ASN A 44 12.27 -22.98 7.02
C ASN A 44 11.79 -21.82 7.91
N GLN A 45 11.05 -20.87 7.33
CA GLN A 45 10.42 -19.78 8.06
C GLN A 45 9.13 -20.26 8.72
N THR A 46 8.87 -19.77 9.92
CA THR A 46 7.56 -19.96 10.55
C THR A 46 6.50 -19.19 9.74
N GLU A 47 5.26 -19.67 9.66
CA GLU A 47 4.14 -18.98 9.00
C GLU A 47 4.06 -17.44 9.27
N PRO A 48 4.36 -16.90 10.46
CA PRO A 48 4.44 -15.46 10.70
C PRO A 48 5.62 -14.77 10.02
N GLU A 49 6.77 -15.44 9.87
CA GLU A 49 7.89 -14.90 9.12
C GLU A 49 7.59 -14.86 7.63
N ILE A 50 6.84 -15.85 7.09
CA ILE A 50 6.35 -15.84 5.72
C ILE A 50 5.34 -14.69 5.52
N ILE A 51 4.38 -14.51 6.43
CA ILE A 51 3.40 -13.41 6.35
C ILE A 51 4.09 -12.06 6.54
N ALA A 52 5.02 -11.91 7.49
CA ALA A 52 5.75 -10.67 7.69
C ALA A 52 6.67 -10.36 6.51
N HIS A 53 7.30 -11.38 5.91
CA HIS A 53 8.11 -11.24 4.71
C HIS A 53 7.25 -10.94 3.47
N GLU A 54 6.10 -11.60 3.28
CA GLU A 54 5.13 -11.28 2.24
C GLU A 54 4.60 -9.87 2.42
N VAL A 55 4.19 -9.46 3.62
CA VAL A 55 3.74 -8.10 3.90
C VAL A 55 4.85 -7.08 3.64
N ALA A 56 6.09 -7.37 4.07
CA ALA A 56 7.24 -6.54 3.78
C ALA A 56 7.57 -6.47 2.28
N GLN A 57 7.33 -7.55 1.52
CA GLN A 57 7.52 -7.60 0.06
C GLN A 57 6.36 -6.93 -0.70
N THR A 58 5.10 -7.06 -0.27
CA THR A 58 3.96 -6.31 -0.84
C THR A 58 4.06 -4.81 -0.55
N ASN A 59 4.58 -4.45 0.64
CA ASN A 59 4.81 -3.06 1.04
C ASN A 59 5.97 -2.41 0.26
N LYS A 60 6.83 -3.18 -0.40
CA LYS A 60 7.88 -2.65 -1.30
C LYS A 60 7.37 -2.14 -2.64
N GLY A 61 6.07 -2.28 -2.98
CA GLY A 61 5.61 -1.98 -4.33
C GLY A 61 4.23 -1.35 -4.46
N LYS A 62 3.20 -1.90 -3.82
CA LYS A 62 1.82 -1.44 -4.05
C LYS A 62 0.99 -1.66 -2.78
N TRP A 63 0.82 -0.59 -2.01
CA TRP A 63 -0.24 -0.50 -1.01
C TRP A 63 -1.57 -0.47 -1.77
N TYR A 64 -2.08 -1.66 -2.11
CA TYR A 64 -3.36 -1.81 -2.81
C TYR A 64 -4.42 -2.12 -1.76
N SER A 65 -5.21 -1.11 -1.40
CA SER A 65 -6.51 -1.32 -0.77
C SER A 65 -7.50 -1.65 -1.90
N PRO A 66 -8.17 -2.82 -1.90
CA PRO A 66 -9.28 -3.06 -2.82
C PRO A 66 -10.44 -2.08 -2.58
N TYR A 67 -10.50 -1.50 -1.37
CA TYR A 67 -11.47 -0.50 -1.01
C TYR A 67 -11.13 0.86 -1.60
N GLN A 68 -12.10 1.42 -2.32
CA GLN A 68 -12.08 2.79 -2.81
C GLN A 68 -13.04 3.64 -2.00
N SER A 69 -12.56 4.77 -1.49
CA SER A 69 -13.37 5.72 -0.75
C SER A 69 -14.42 6.39 -1.65
N ASN A 70 -15.65 6.55 -1.16
CA ASN A 70 -16.67 7.34 -1.84
C ASN A 70 -16.37 8.86 -1.73
N LEU A 71 -15.50 9.38 -2.61
CA LEU A 71 -15.00 10.76 -2.58
C LEU A 71 -16.10 11.82 -2.74
N GLU A 72 -17.19 11.50 -3.43
CA GLU A 72 -18.33 12.40 -3.59
C GLU A 72 -19.07 12.57 -2.26
N GLU A 73 -19.34 11.46 -1.57
CA GLU A 73 -20.01 11.49 -0.26
C GLU A 73 -19.12 12.15 0.80
N ILE A 74 -17.81 11.85 0.81
CA ILE A 74 -16.82 12.57 1.63
C ILE A 74 -16.89 14.08 1.36
N SER A 75 -16.89 14.47 0.08
CA SER A 75 -16.96 15.88 -0.30
C SER A 75 -18.24 16.56 0.17
N ASN A 76 -19.37 15.86 0.12
CA ASN A 76 -20.66 16.40 0.57
C ASN A 76 -20.69 16.55 2.10
N THR A 77 -20.19 15.56 2.84
CA THR A 77 -20.06 15.62 4.30
C THR A 77 -19.19 16.80 4.73
N PHE A 78 -17.98 16.93 4.20
CA PHE A 78 -17.08 18.00 4.61
C PHE A 78 -17.47 19.38 4.10
N ARG A 79 -18.22 19.47 2.99
CA ARG A 79 -18.72 20.76 2.50
C ARG A 79 -19.59 21.45 3.56
N GLN A 80 -20.43 20.69 4.24
CA GLN A 80 -21.29 21.20 5.33
C GLN A 80 -20.50 21.68 6.55
N LEU A 81 -19.26 21.21 6.72
CA LEU A 81 -18.39 21.56 7.85
C LEU A 81 -17.44 22.73 7.52
N THR A 82 -17.43 23.19 6.27
CA THR A 82 -16.57 24.30 5.81
C THR A 82 -17.08 25.62 6.35
N ASN A 83 -16.19 26.50 6.79
CA ASN A 83 -16.54 27.83 7.30
C ASN A 83 -15.38 28.81 7.06
N GLU A 84 -15.56 30.07 7.46
CA GLU A 84 -14.56 31.15 7.28
C GLU A 84 -13.20 30.85 7.92
N LYS A 85 -13.15 29.99 8.94
CA LYS A 85 -11.92 29.63 9.66
C LYS A 85 -11.32 28.31 9.20
N ARG A 86 -12.06 27.51 8.43
CA ARG A 86 -11.66 26.13 8.12
C ARG A 86 -12.10 25.70 6.73
N SER A 87 -11.12 25.38 5.91
CA SER A 87 -11.27 24.67 4.64
C SER A 87 -10.83 23.21 4.79
N TYR A 88 -11.11 22.39 3.78
CA TYR A 88 -10.71 20.99 3.75
C TYR A 88 -10.09 20.63 2.40
N VAL A 89 -9.03 19.83 2.43
CA VAL A 89 -8.42 19.24 1.23
C VAL A 89 -8.64 17.73 1.29
N ILE A 90 -9.19 17.18 0.22
CA ILE A 90 -9.56 15.77 0.08
C ILE A 90 -8.59 15.14 -0.93
N PHE A 91 -7.96 14.05 -0.53
CA PHE A 91 -7.05 13.25 -1.37
C PHE A 91 -7.80 12.07 -2.01
N THR A 92 -7.20 11.49 -3.05
CA THR A 92 -7.84 10.46 -3.89
C THR A 92 -8.12 9.14 -3.19
N ASN A 93 -7.38 8.77 -2.13
CA ASN A 93 -7.70 7.58 -1.33
C ASN A 93 -8.63 7.89 -0.14
N GLY A 94 -9.07 9.15 0.02
CA GLY A 94 -10.10 9.54 0.97
C GLY A 94 -9.58 10.21 2.25
N SER A 95 -8.27 10.46 2.37
CA SER A 95 -7.76 11.31 3.46
C SER A 95 -8.25 12.73 3.31
N VAL A 96 -8.67 13.33 4.41
CA VAL A 96 -9.15 14.71 4.48
C VAL A 96 -8.31 15.48 5.49
N VAL A 97 -7.75 16.60 5.02
CA VAL A 97 -6.93 17.48 5.84
C VAL A 97 -7.69 18.80 6.09
N PRO A 98 -8.01 19.16 7.33
CA PRO A 98 -8.52 20.47 7.68
C PRO A 98 -7.39 21.50 7.55
N ILE A 99 -7.68 22.59 6.86
CA ILE A 99 -6.77 23.73 6.67
C ILE A 99 -7.35 24.93 7.40
N THR A 100 -6.51 25.58 8.20
CA THR A 100 -6.88 26.84 8.88
C THR A 100 -6.77 27.98 7.89
N GLU A 101 -7.85 28.76 7.76
CA GLU A 101 -7.89 29.94 6.90
C GLU A 101 -7.49 31.21 7.67
N PRO A 102 -6.93 32.24 7.00
CA PRO A 102 -6.64 32.29 5.56
C PRO A 102 -5.38 31.49 5.19
N ASN A 103 -5.48 30.71 4.11
CA ASN A 103 -4.34 29.95 3.56
C ASN A 103 -4.17 30.20 2.06
N ARG A 104 -2.98 30.70 1.71
CA ARG A 104 -2.59 31.03 0.33
C ARG A 104 -2.41 29.80 -0.56
N SER A 105 -1.98 28.68 0.01
CA SER A 105 -1.82 27.41 -0.70
C SER A 105 -2.29 26.22 0.14
N PRO A 106 -3.61 25.98 0.18
CA PRO A 106 -4.19 24.85 0.93
C PRO A 106 -3.67 23.51 0.42
N ALA A 107 -3.47 23.39 -0.90
CA ALA A 107 -2.94 22.18 -1.53
C ALA A 107 -1.57 21.81 -0.96
N GLU A 108 -0.62 22.75 -0.99
CA GLU A 108 0.74 22.52 -0.47
C GLU A 108 0.74 22.29 1.03
N SER A 109 -0.07 23.05 1.77
CA SER A 109 -0.22 22.87 3.22
C SER A 109 -0.74 21.47 3.56
N ALA A 110 -1.73 20.97 2.82
CA ALA A 110 -2.28 19.64 3.02
C ALA A 110 -1.28 18.54 2.70
N LYS A 111 -0.55 18.66 1.58
CA LYS A 111 0.52 17.71 1.22
C LYS A 111 1.61 17.66 2.27
N GLN A 112 2.03 18.80 2.82
CA GLN A 112 3.00 18.85 3.92
C GLN A 112 2.48 18.17 5.20
N ILE A 113 1.19 18.30 5.50
CA ILE A 113 0.57 17.60 6.64
C ILE A 113 0.58 16.10 6.40
N ILE A 114 0.15 15.62 5.23
CA ILE A 114 0.19 14.19 4.89
C ILE A 114 1.63 13.68 5.01
N GLU A 115 2.60 14.34 4.39
CA GLU A 115 4.00 13.91 4.40
C GLU A 115 4.55 13.77 5.83
N ARG A 116 4.23 14.74 6.70
CA ARG A 116 4.74 14.78 8.06
C ARG A 116 4.05 13.80 9.02
N TYR A 117 2.75 13.58 8.86
CA TYR A 117 1.93 12.89 9.87
C TYR A 117 1.44 11.51 9.45
N ALA A 118 1.42 11.20 8.14
CA ALA A 118 1.14 9.85 7.70
C ALA A 118 2.40 8.98 7.90
N CYS A 119 2.40 8.16 8.95
CA CYS A 119 3.40 7.12 9.18
C CYS A 119 2.72 5.83 9.61
N PRO A 120 3.37 4.67 9.45
CA PRO A 120 2.78 3.39 9.87
C PRO A 120 2.43 3.34 11.36
N GLU A 121 3.15 4.07 12.20
CA GLU A 121 2.97 4.08 13.66
C GLU A 121 1.97 5.13 14.15
N VAL A 122 1.33 5.87 13.23
CA VAL A 122 0.42 6.96 13.57
C VAL A 122 -0.75 6.44 14.41
N ARG A 123 -1.01 7.13 15.53
CA ARG A 123 -2.14 6.79 16.40
C ARG A 123 -3.43 7.40 15.88
N PHE A 124 -4.53 6.68 16.06
CA PHE A 124 -5.84 7.14 15.65
C PHE A 124 -6.87 7.06 16.77
N GLN A 125 -7.88 7.92 16.64
CA GLN A 125 -9.12 7.85 17.39
C GLN A 125 -10.25 7.54 16.42
N LEU A 126 -11.15 6.65 16.80
CA LEU A 126 -12.28 6.26 15.99
C LEU A 126 -13.57 6.71 16.67
N ALA A 127 -14.39 7.45 15.92
CA ALA A 127 -15.73 7.85 16.31
C ALA A 127 -16.75 7.24 15.35
N GLU A 128 -17.84 6.71 15.89
CA GLU A 128 -18.94 6.14 15.11
C GLU A 128 -20.05 7.19 14.99
N THR A 129 -20.56 7.42 13.79
CA THR A 129 -21.70 8.32 13.55
C THR A 129 -23.01 7.60 13.85
N LYS A 130 -24.11 8.36 13.93
CA LYS A 130 -25.45 7.78 14.13
C LYS A 130 -25.90 6.87 12.98
N GLU A 131 -25.35 7.06 11.77
CA GLU A 131 -25.64 6.21 10.62
C GLU A 131 -24.76 4.95 10.57
N GLY A 132 -23.91 4.73 11.57
CA GLY A 132 -22.96 3.61 11.62
C GLY A 132 -21.67 3.84 10.81
N ASN A 133 -21.48 5.03 10.24
CA ASN A 133 -20.23 5.38 9.58
C ASN A 133 -19.11 5.59 10.60
N PHE A 134 -17.87 5.44 10.19
CA PHE A 134 -16.71 5.62 11.04
C PHE A 134 -15.86 6.80 10.60
N MET A 135 -15.60 7.71 11.53
CA MET A 135 -14.64 8.79 11.38
C MET A 135 -13.37 8.44 12.13
N VAL A 136 -12.29 8.26 11.40
CA VAL A 136 -10.96 7.95 11.95
C VAL A 136 -10.12 9.21 11.90
N ASN A 137 -9.68 9.69 13.06
CA ASN A 137 -8.88 10.89 13.20
C ASN A 137 -7.46 10.53 13.64
N PHE A 138 -6.48 10.93 12.82
CA PHE A 138 -5.06 10.76 13.05
C PHE A 138 -4.47 12.05 13.64
N GLU A 139 -4.09 11.99 14.91
CA GLU A 139 -3.47 13.09 15.68
C GLU A 139 -4.20 14.45 15.60
N GLY A 140 -5.51 14.46 15.33
CA GLY A 140 -6.28 15.70 15.18
C GLY A 140 -6.05 16.43 13.85
N ARG A 141 -5.29 15.84 12.92
CA ARG A 141 -4.81 16.53 11.71
C ARG A 141 -5.27 15.94 10.40
N ILE A 142 -5.61 14.66 10.40
CA ILE A 142 -6.02 13.96 9.18
C ILE A 142 -7.22 13.11 9.54
N ILE A 143 -8.25 13.17 8.71
CA ILE A 143 -9.51 12.48 8.93
C ILE A 143 -9.74 11.54 7.76
N VAL A 144 -10.13 10.31 8.03
CA VAL A 144 -10.59 9.35 7.02
C VAL A 144 -12.01 8.93 7.41
N LEU A 145 -12.94 9.00 6.45
CA LEU A 145 -14.30 8.49 6.61
C LEU A 145 -14.41 7.11 5.98
N VAL A 146 -14.95 6.17 6.74
CA VAL A 146 -15.26 4.81 6.28
C VAL A 146 -16.76 4.60 6.42
N TYR A 147 -17.48 4.48 5.31
CA TYR A 147 -18.93 4.35 5.33
C TYR A 147 -19.35 2.91 5.62
N ALA A 148 -20.40 2.75 6.44
CA ALA A 148 -20.92 1.44 6.81
C ALA A 148 -21.38 0.64 5.58
N LYS A 149 -22.00 1.33 4.61
CA LYS A 149 -22.46 0.74 3.37
C LYS A 149 -21.31 0.11 2.59
N ASP A 150 -20.22 0.86 2.41
CA ASP A 150 -19.05 0.39 1.67
C ASP A 150 -18.39 -0.81 2.38
N MET A 151 -18.42 -0.84 3.72
CA MET A 151 -17.92 -1.98 4.51
C MET A 151 -18.78 -3.23 4.39
N ASN A 152 -20.10 -3.08 4.27
CA ASN A 152 -21.00 -4.22 4.06
C ASN A 152 -20.80 -4.84 2.67
N GLU A 153 -20.57 -4.01 1.66
CA GLU A 153 -20.32 -4.46 0.29
C GLU A 153 -18.93 -5.08 0.12
N ASN A 154 -17.96 -4.67 0.96
CA ASN A 154 -16.56 -5.09 0.88
C ASN A 154 -16.07 -5.76 2.17
N ALA A 155 -16.90 -6.61 2.79
CA ALA A 155 -16.60 -7.20 4.10
C ALA A 155 -15.27 -7.99 4.14
N GLU A 156 -14.86 -8.54 3.00
CA GLU A 156 -13.56 -9.21 2.81
C GLU A 156 -12.35 -8.30 2.97
N VAL A 157 -12.47 -7.00 2.66
CA VAL A 157 -11.38 -6.03 2.86
C VAL A 157 -11.00 -5.94 4.33
N LEU A 158 -11.99 -6.05 5.23
CA LEU A 158 -11.75 -6.04 6.67
C LEU A 158 -11.18 -7.37 7.19
N GLN A 159 -11.12 -8.42 6.38
CA GLN A 159 -10.41 -9.66 6.73
C GLN A 159 -8.92 -9.58 6.33
N ASP A 160 -8.59 -8.80 5.29
CA ASP A 160 -7.21 -8.55 4.85
C ASP A 160 -6.60 -7.30 5.54
N TYR A 161 -6.95 -7.08 6.81
CA TYR A 161 -6.51 -5.91 7.57
C TYR A 161 -4.99 -5.89 7.82
N TYR A 162 -4.31 -7.03 7.65
CA TYR A 162 -2.85 -7.14 7.86
C TYR A 162 -2.05 -6.19 6.98
N ARG A 163 -2.57 -5.82 5.80
CA ARG A 163 -1.90 -4.85 4.91
C ARG A 163 -1.67 -3.52 5.59
N GLY A 164 -2.58 -3.09 6.47
CA GLY A 164 -2.45 -1.83 7.19
C GLY A 164 -1.53 -1.89 8.41
N LEU A 165 -0.99 -3.06 8.78
CA LEU A 165 -0.18 -3.28 9.98
C LEU A 165 1.31 -3.13 9.72
N THR A 166 2.06 -2.78 10.78
CA THR A 166 3.52 -2.88 10.79
C THR A 166 3.95 -4.33 11.00
N ALA A 167 5.20 -4.67 10.62
CA ALA A 167 5.75 -6.01 10.85
C ALA A 167 5.71 -6.40 12.35
N ASP A 168 5.99 -5.46 13.24
CA ASP A 168 5.93 -5.67 14.69
C ASP A 168 4.51 -5.95 15.18
N GLU A 169 3.50 -5.25 14.63
CA GLU A 169 2.10 -5.48 14.96
C GLU A 169 1.62 -6.86 14.47
N ILE A 170 2.04 -7.28 13.28
CA ILE A 170 1.74 -8.61 12.72
C ILE A 170 2.34 -9.70 13.62
N ASN A 171 3.63 -9.57 13.95
CA ASN A 171 4.31 -10.51 14.83
C ASN A 171 3.62 -10.60 16.19
N ALA A 172 3.25 -9.47 16.78
CA ALA A 172 2.56 -9.43 18.07
C ALA A 172 1.18 -10.09 18.03
N LEU A 173 0.40 -9.91 16.96
CA LEU A 173 -0.93 -10.52 16.81
C LEU A 173 -0.84 -12.04 16.59
N TYR A 174 0.10 -12.48 15.75
CA TYR A 174 0.30 -13.89 15.47
C TYR A 174 0.75 -14.65 16.72
N LEU A 175 1.73 -14.12 17.46
CA LEU A 175 2.21 -14.71 18.72
C LEU A 175 1.10 -14.86 19.76
N LYS A 176 0.10 -13.95 19.74
CA LYS A 176 -1.04 -13.98 20.66
C LYS A 176 -2.25 -14.75 20.13
N LYS A 177 -2.21 -15.27 18.89
CA LYS A 177 -3.35 -15.89 18.18
C LYS A 177 -4.63 -15.06 18.31
N GLN A 178 -4.49 -13.74 18.25
CA GLN A 178 -5.57 -12.81 18.58
C GLN A 178 -6.12 -12.17 17.31
N GLU A 179 -7.42 -12.31 17.11
CA GLU A 179 -8.14 -11.52 16.12
C GLU A 179 -8.36 -10.09 16.61
N LEU A 180 -8.14 -9.12 15.73
CA LEU A 180 -8.43 -7.73 16.05
C LEU A 180 -9.96 -7.49 16.12
N PRO A 181 -10.43 -6.67 17.08
CA PRO A 181 -11.81 -6.22 17.10
C PRO A 181 -12.19 -5.46 15.81
N TYR A 182 -13.45 -5.54 15.40
CA TYR A 182 -13.96 -4.89 14.17
C TYR A 182 -13.57 -3.41 14.03
N LYS A 183 -13.76 -2.61 15.09
CA LYS A 183 -13.39 -1.19 15.12
C LYS A 183 -11.89 -0.97 14.93
N SER A 184 -11.05 -1.86 15.47
CA SER A 184 -9.61 -1.79 15.24
C SER A 184 -9.29 -2.02 13.77
N ARG A 185 -9.91 -3.02 13.13
CA ARG A 185 -9.72 -3.30 11.69
C ARG A 185 -10.09 -2.10 10.81
N ILE A 186 -11.16 -1.37 11.15
CA ILE A 186 -11.53 -0.12 10.46
C ILE A 186 -10.43 0.95 10.59
N GLY A 187 -9.88 1.13 11.78
CA GLY A 187 -8.76 2.06 11.97
C GLY A 187 -7.51 1.68 11.18
N ILE A 188 -7.23 0.37 11.08
CA ILE A 188 -6.14 -0.16 10.26
C ILE A 188 -6.41 0.06 8.76
N LEU A 189 -7.64 -0.15 8.29
CA LEU A 189 -8.04 0.17 6.93
C LEU A 189 -7.84 1.67 6.64
N ALA A 190 -8.34 2.54 7.50
CA ALA A 190 -8.15 3.99 7.37
C ALA A 190 -6.67 4.39 7.33
N ARG A 191 -5.81 3.73 8.12
CA ARG A 191 -4.36 3.95 8.09
C ARG A 191 -3.76 3.54 6.74
N SER A 192 -4.21 2.43 6.15
CA SER A 192 -3.74 2.01 4.83
C SER A 192 -4.07 3.02 3.73
N LEU A 193 -5.28 3.60 3.75
CA LEU A 193 -5.70 4.67 2.85
C LEU A 193 -4.85 5.94 3.02
N LEU A 194 -4.57 6.31 4.26
CA LEU A 194 -3.68 7.41 4.59
C LEU A 194 -2.26 7.20 4.05
N LEU A 195 -1.72 5.99 4.19
CA LEU A 195 -0.39 5.66 3.67
C LEU A 195 -0.35 5.65 2.13
N ALA A 196 -1.44 5.25 1.48
CA ALA A 196 -1.59 5.36 0.03
C ALA A 196 -1.56 6.83 -0.42
N ASP A 197 -2.31 7.72 0.25
CA ASP A 197 -2.29 9.17 -0.02
C ASP A 197 -0.92 9.79 0.28
N LYS A 198 -0.14 9.28 1.23
CA LYS A 198 1.24 9.75 1.42
C LYS A 198 2.15 9.37 0.27
N LYS A 199 2.03 8.14 -0.20
CA LYS A 199 2.86 7.65 -1.31
C LYS A 199 2.55 8.40 -2.60
N GLU A 200 1.27 8.65 -2.86
CA GLU A 200 0.77 9.34 -4.05
C GLU A 200 -0.18 10.47 -3.61
N PRO A 201 0.34 11.66 -3.25
CA PRO A 201 -0.43 12.75 -2.65
C PRO A 201 -1.22 13.55 -3.70
N GLU A 202 -2.12 12.86 -4.40
CA GLU A 202 -3.03 13.42 -5.37
C GLU A 202 -4.27 14.00 -4.69
N ILE A 203 -4.55 15.27 -5.02
CA ILE A 203 -5.71 15.98 -4.46
C ILE A 203 -6.91 15.75 -5.36
N TYR A 204 -7.96 15.18 -4.80
CA TYR A 204 -9.26 15.08 -5.46
C TYR A 204 -9.97 16.43 -5.48
N LYS A 205 -10.04 17.12 -4.32
CA LYS A 205 -10.83 18.35 -4.20
C LYS A 205 -10.37 19.24 -3.05
N ILE A 206 -10.48 20.55 -3.24
CA ILE A 206 -10.33 21.56 -2.18
C ILE A 206 -11.71 22.17 -1.91
N LEU A 207 -12.15 22.12 -0.67
CA LEU A 207 -13.40 22.68 -0.19
C LEU A 207 -13.10 23.97 0.59
N LYS A 208 -13.47 25.10 0.00
CA LYS A 208 -13.44 26.42 0.65
C LYS A 208 -14.85 26.99 0.74
N LEU A 209 -15.07 27.89 1.71
CA LEU A 209 -16.24 28.73 1.70
C LEU A 209 -16.20 29.58 0.41
N LYS A 210 -17.31 29.64 -0.33
CA LYS A 210 -17.41 30.58 -1.45
C LYS A 210 -17.25 31.98 -0.88
N GLU A 211 -16.27 32.73 -1.39
CA GLU A 211 -16.24 34.17 -1.18
C GLU A 211 -17.53 34.73 -1.79
N SER A 212 -18.42 35.20 -0.94
CA SER A 212 -19.68 35.88 -1.30
C SER A 212 -19.45 37.35 -1.56
#